data_AF-A0A258YKI3-F1
#
_entry.id   AF-A0A258YKI3-F1
#
_cell.length_a   1.000
_cell.length_b   1.000
_cell.length_c   1.000
_cell.angle_alpha   90.00
_cell.angle_beta   90.00
_cell.angle_gamma   90.00
#
_symmetry.space_group_name_H-M   'P 1'
#
loop_
_entity.id
_entity.type
_entity.pdbx_description
1 polymer ?
#
loop_
_entity_poly.entity_id
_entity_poly.type
_entity_poly.pdbx_seq_one_letter_code
_entity_poly.pdbx_strand_id
1 'polypeptide(L)'
;MKNTVVITGAGVSVESGIQPFRGKNGLWNENPTEMATNRYFRTNTSAFLQWYYHRFVSCKDALPNKAHEILAKQNIKLITQNVDNLHVKAQHPSNHLIEIHGNINFKRKINAEYITELELANWNQVADTIIFMGTSNSVGFTYGALQVGVHNHKKVVVVDPNPAPSFNHPGVEIIKETATDFCSRYF
;
A
#
# COMPACT_ATOMS: atom_id res chain seq x y z
N MET A 1 -22.67 29.74 -2.73
CA MET A 1 -21.96 29.55 -1.45
C MET A 1 -20.61 30.25 -1.53
N LYS A 2 -20.50 31.53 -1.14
CA LYS A 2 -19.18 32.20 -1.07
C LYS A 2 -18.56 31.87 0.28
N ASN A 3 -17.38 31.27 0.27
CA ASN A 3 -16.53 30.93 1.43
C ASN A 3 -16.91 29.69 2.26
N THR A 4 -17.25 28.57 1.60
CA THR A 4 -17.49 27.28 2.27
C THR A 4 -16.25 26.39 2.21
N VAL A 5 -15.86 25.83 3.36
CA VAL A 5 -14.85 24.77 3.48
C VAL A 5 -15.54 23.50 3.94
N VAL A 6 -15.24 22.37 3.30
CA VAL A 6 -15.73 21.05 3.71
C VAL A 6 -14.57 20.23 4.27
N ILE A 7 -14.80 19.56 5.39
CA ILE A 7 -13.83 18.65 6.00
C ILE A 7 -14.37 17.24 5.92
N THR A 8 -13.63 16.32 5.29
CA THR A 8 -14.04 14.92 5.12
C THR A 8 -13.18 13.96 5.94
N GLY A 9 -13.78 12.83 6.33
CA GLY A 9 -13.11 11.71 6.97
C GLY A 9 -13.60 10.38 6.40
N ALA A 10 -13.16 9.25 6.97
CA ALA A 10 -13.28 7.93 6.33
C ALA A 10 -14.72 7.52 5.99
N GLY A 11 -15.72 8.07 6.71
CA GLY A 11 -17.14 7.87 6.44
C GLY A 11 -17.57 8.22 5.01
N VAL A 12 -16.94 9.22 4.38
CA VAL A 12 -17.29 9.62 3.00
C VAL A 12 -16.94 8.53 1.98
N SER A 13 -16.01 7.62 2.31
CA SER A 13 -15.49 6.58 1.42
C SER A 13 -16.14 5.21 1.61
N VAL A 14 -17.09 5.08 2.55
CA VAL A 14 -17.75 3.79 2.86
C VAL A 14 -18.54 3.26 1.67
N GLU A 15 -19.28 4.13 0.96
CA GLU A 15 -20.01 3.74 -0.26
C GLU A 15 -19.08 3.37 -1.44
N SER A 16 -17.79 3.70 -1.33
CA SER A 16 -16.75 3.28 -2.28
C SER A 16 -16.10 1.95 -1.89
N GLY A 17 -16.63 1.24 -0.88
CA GLY A 17 -16.10 -0.03 -0.38
C GLY A 17 -14.89 0.12 0.56
N ILE A 18 -14.51 1.34 0.94
CA ILE A 18 -13.40 1.58 1.86
C ILE A 18 -13.90 1.56 3.30
N GLN A 19 -13.39 0.62 4.08
CA GLN A 19 -13.81 0.47 5.46
C GLN A 19 -13.28 1.62 6.33
N PRO A 20 -14.11 2.16 7.24
CA PRO A 20 -13.67 3.21 8.15
C PRO A 20 -12.78 2.63 9.25
N PHE A 21 -11.94 3.46 9.85
CA PHE A 21 -11.07 3.07 10.96
C PHE A 21 -11.83 2.66 12.25
N ARG A 22 -13.09 3.08 12.41
CA ARG A 22 -13.95 2.79 13.57
C ARG A 22 -15.39 2.58 13.12
N GLY A 23 -16.14 1.68 13.76
CA GLY A 23 -17.58 1.48 13.54
C GLY A 23 -17.97 0.05 13.11
N LYS A 24 -19.28 -0.15 12.91
CA LYS A 24 -19.94 -1.47 12.73
C LYS A 24 -19.41 -2.32 11.56
N ASN A 25 -18.71 -1.70 10.60
CA ASN A 25 -18.12 -2.33 9.43
C ASN A 25 -16.58 -2.30 9.42
N GLY A 26 -15.94 -1.85 10.50
CA GLY A 26 -14.48 -1.93 10.65
C GLY A 26 -14.04 -3.39 10.70
N LEU A 27 -13.75 -3.98 9.54
CA LEU A 27 -13.58 -5.42 9.31
C LEU A 27 -12.27 -6.00 9.85
N TRP A 28 -11.59 -5.29 10.74
CA TRP A 28 -10.29 -5.70 11.23
C TRP A 28 -10.30 -5.74 12.75
N ASN A 29 -9.87 -6.86 13.35
CA ASN A 29 -9.49 -7.00 14.77
C ASN A 29 -8.25 -6.13 15.12
N GLU A 30 -7.98 -5.14 14.30
CA GLU A 30 -6.79 -4.32 14.30
C GLU A 30 -7.13 -3.01 15.00
N ASN A 31 -6.19 -2.54 15.80
CA ASN A 31 -6.29 -1.22 16.40
C ASN A 31 -5.41 -0.26 15.59
N PRO A 32 -5.98 0.58 14.70
CA PRO A 32 -5.21 1.51 13.89
C PRO A 32 -4.38 2.48 14.74
N THR A 33 -4.83 2.77 15.96
CA THR A 33 -4.10 3.66 16.88
C THR A 33 -2.84 3.00 17.47
N GLU A 34 -2.74 1.68 17.41
CA GLU A 34 -1.54 0.93 17.74
C GLU A 34 -0.66 0.74 16.48
N MET A 35 -1.28 0.30 15.39
CA MET A 35 -0.59 -0.13 14.18
C MET A 35 -0.07 1.03 13.34
N ALA A 36 -0.78 2.15 13.25
CA ALA A 36 -0.36 3.32 12.47
C ALA A 36 0.66 4.21 13.21
N THR A 37 1.52 3.64 14.06
CA THR A 37 2.50 4.38 14.85
C THR A 37 3.92 4.19 14.34
N ASN A 38 4.76 5.21 14.50
CA ASN A 38 6.20 5.10 14.21
C ASN A 38 6.85 3.99 15.06
N ARG A 39 6.41 3.83 16.31
CA ARG A 39 6.84 2.73 17.19
C ARG A 39 6.54 1.38 16.56
N TYR A 40 5.30 1.13 16.13
CA TYR A 40 4.92 -0.14 15.51
C TYR A 40 5.65 -0.37 14.19
N PHE A 41 5.87 0.67 13.39
CA PHE A 41 6.75 0.58 12.22
C PHE A 41 8.18 0.14 12.58
N ARG A 42 8.76 0.66 13.68
CA ARG A 42 10.13 0.31 14.10
C ARG A 42 10.24 -1.07 14.75
N THR A 43 9.25 -1.49 15.54
CA THR A 43 9.31 -2.75 16.30
C THR A 43 8.65 -3.92 15.57
N ASN A 44 7.71 -3.66 14.66
CA ASN A 44 6.90 -4.63 13.93
C ASN A 44 6.80 -4.25 12.44
N THR A 45 7.92 -3.86 11.82
CA THR A 45 7.99 -3.33 10.45
C THR A 45 7.23 -4.20 9.43
N SER A 46 7.39 -5.52 9.54
CA SER A 46 6.69 -6.51 8.71
C SER A 46 5.18 -6.39 8.76
N ALA A 47 4.60 -6.41 9.96
CA ALA A 47 3.15 -6.32 10.16
C ALA A 47 2.63 -4.94 9.75
N PHE A 48 3.39 -3.88 10.05
CA PHE A 48 3.08 -2.52 9.61
C PHE A 48 2.96 -2.42 8.08
N LEU A 49 3.96 -2.94 7.35
CA LEU A 49 4.00 -2.87 5.89
C LEU A 49 2.91 -3.73 5.26
N GLN A 50 2.68 -4.94 5.78
CA GLN A 50 1.58 -5.81 5.34
C GLN A 50 0.22 -5.12 5.51
N TRP A 51 0.00 -4.49 6.67
CA TRP A 51 -1.22 -3.75 6.95
C TRP A 51 -1.46 -2.61 5.96
N TYR A 52 -0.45 -1.78 5.71
CA TYR A 52 -0.54 -0.71 4.72
C TYR A 52 -0.74 -1.24 3.30
N TYR A 53 -0.16 -2.39 2.95
CA TYR A 53 -0.34 -3.02 1.65
C TYR A 53 -1.79 -3.45 1.41
N HIS A 54 -2.44 -4.08 2.40
CA HIS A 54 -3.86 -4.43 2.30
C HIS A 54 -4.74 -3.21 2.04
N ARG A 55 -4.48 -2.09 2.75
CA ARG A 55 -5.21 -0.84 2.50
C ARG A 55 -4.90 -0.24 1.14
N PHE A 56 -3.65 -0.35 0.67
CA PHE A 56 -3.29 0.09 -0.67
C PHE A 56 -4.12 -0.63 -1.73
N VAL A 57 -4.22 -1.96 -1.63
CA VAL A 57 -5.08 -2.75 -2.53
C VAL A 57 -6.54 -2.30 -2.45
N SER A 58 -7.10 -2.13 -1.24
CA SER A 58 -8.47 -1.63 -1.08
C SER A 58 -8.71 -0.25 -1.72
N CYS A 59 -7.75 0.67 -1.60
CA CYS A 59 -7.89 2.03 -2.14
C CYS A 59 -7.60 2.10 -3.65
N LYS A 60 -6.74 1.23 -4.16
CA LYS A 60 -6.32 1.20 -5.57
C LYS A 60 -7.53 1.00 -6.48
N ASP A 61 -8.36 0.01 -6.18
CA ASP A 61 -9.49 -0.38 -7.05
C ASP A 61 -10.78 0.37 -6.72
N ALA A 62 -10.85 1.04 -5.57
CA ALA A 62 -12.01 1.84 -5.18
C ALA A 62 -12.23 3.02 -6.14
N LEU A 63 -13.49 3.22 -6.53
CA LEU A 63 -13.93 4.34 -7.36
C LEU A 63 -14.62 5.41 -6.51
N PRO A 64 -14.57 6.69 -6.91
CA PRO A 64 -15.34 7.74 -6.24
C PRO A 64 -16.82 7.40 -6.22
N ASN A 65 -17.47 7.58 -5.06
CA ASN A 65 -18.92 7.53 -4.95
C ASN A 65 -19.55 8.91 -5.23
N LYS A 66 -20.87 9.00 -5.10
CA LYS A 66 -21.64 10.20 -5.45
C LYS A 66 -21.24 11.44 -4.64
N ALA A 67 -20.86 11.27 -3.38
CA ALA A 67 -20.43 12.39 -2.55
C ALA A 67 -19.16 13.04 -3.12
N HIS A 68 -18.16 12.24 -3.48
CA HIS A 68 -16.93 12.75 -4.08
C HIS A 68 -17.19 13.51 -5.38
N GLU A 69 -18.01 12.95 -6.27
CA GLU A 69 -18.37 13.59 -7.54
C GLU A 69 -19.06 14.95 -7.34
N ILE A 70 -19.97 15.04 -6.38
CA ILE A 70 -20.70 16.28 -6.09
C ILE A 70 -19.73 17.33 -5.56
N LEU A 71 -18.87 16.97 -4.59
CA LEU A 71 -17.93 17.90 -3.98
C LEU A 71 -16.93 18.45 -5.01
N ALA A 72 -16.43 17.59 -5.91
CA ALA A 72 -15.55 18.00 -7.01
C ALA A 72 -16.21 19.02 -7.94
N LYS A 73 -17.47 18.80 -8.32
CA LYS A 73 -18.23 19.69 -9.23
C LYS A 73 -18.57 21.05 -8.63
N GLN A 74 -18.68 21.16 -7.30
CA GLN A 74 -19.04 22.40 -6.62
C GLN A 74 -17.85 23.37 -6.48
N ASN A 75 -16.63 22.97 -6.86
CA ASN A 75 -15.41 23.79 -6.77
C ASN A 75 -15.17 24.39 -5.38
N ILE A 76 -15.50 23.64 -4.32
CA ILE A 76 -15.35 24.04 -2.93
C ILE A 76 -13.96 23.74 -2.39
N LYS A 77 -13.51 24.51 -1.39
CA LYS A 77 -12.30 24.17 -0.63
C LYS A 77 -12.59 22.95 0.24
N LEU A 78 -11.75 21.93 0.13
CA LEU A 78 -11.91 20.65 0.80
C LEU A 78 -10.64 20.27 1.55
N ILE A 79 -10.80 19.91 2.82
CA ILE A 79 -9.74 19.35 3.66
C ILE A 79 -10.12 17.90 3.96
N THR A 80 -9.29 16.95 3.55
CA THR A 80 -9.56 15.53 3.78
C THR A 80 -8.57 14.93 4.76
N GLN A 81 -9.08 14.15 5.70
CA GLN A 81 -8.29 13.26 6.55
C GLN A 81 -7.98 11.92 5.88
N ASN A 82 -8.63 11.63 4.75
CA ASN A 82 -8.50 10.34 4.07
C ASN A 82 -7.24 10.32 3.22
N VAL A 83 -6.62 9.15 3.17
CA VAL A 83 -5.42 8.89 2.36
C VAL A 83 -5.74 8.13 1.07
N ASP A 84 -7.02 7.86 0.80
CA ASP A 84 -7.52 6.92 -0.22
C ASP A 84 -7.45 7.40 -1.67
N ASN A 85 -7.09 8.68 -1.89
CA ASN A 85 -7.01 9.31 -3.20
C ASN A 85 -8.35 9.40 -3.97
N LEU A 86 -9.51 9.19 -3.32
CA LEU A 86 -10.82 9.21 -4.01
C LEU A 86 -11.25 10.61 -4.45
N HIS A 87 -10.93 11.66 -3.70
CA HIS A 87 -11.19 13.05 -4.13
C HIS A 87 -10.38 13.42 -5.37
N VAL A 88 -9.13 12.96 -5.46
CA VAL A 88 -8.29 13.13 -6.66
C VAL A 88 -8.88 12.35 -7.84
N LYS A 89 -9.30 11.09 -7.64
CA LYS A 89 -9.98 10.29 -8.67
C LYS A 89 -11.30 10.91 -9.14
N ALA A 90 -12.00 11.63 -8.25
CA ALA A 90 -13.21 12.39 -8.58
C ALA A 90 -12.93 13.70 -9.33
N GLN A 91 -11.66 14.01 -9.60
CA GLN A 91 -11.20 15.25 -10.22
C GLN A 91 -11.53 16.50 -9.39
N HIS A 92 -11.45 16.40 -8.05
CA HIS A 92 -11.52 17.58 -7.19
C HIS A 92 -10.35 18.52 -7.51
N PRO A 93 -10.58 19.83 -7.71
CA PRO A 93 -9.53 20.76 -8.07
C PRO A 93 -8.39 20.77 -7.05
N SER A 94 -7.16 20.52 -7.50
CA SER A 94 -5.99 20.34 -6.61
C SER A 94 -5.67 21.58 -5.78
N ASN A 95 -5.88 22.79 -6.34
CA ASN A 95 -5.73 24.05 -5.62
C ASN A 95 -6.77 24.26 -4.51
N HIS A 96 -7.83 23.45 -4.49
CA HIS A 96 -8.91 23.48 -3.51
C HIS A 96 -8.97 22.19 -2.66
N LEU A 97 -7.95 21.32 -2.72
CA LEU A 97 -7.87 20.08 -1.95
C LEU A 97 -6.66 20.09 -1.02
N ILE A 98 -6.86 19.80 0.26
CA ILE A 98 -5.79 19.67 1.26
C ILE A 98 -5.88 18.28 1.89
N GLU A 99 -4.85 17.46 1.71
CA GLU A 99 -4.74 16.09 2.25
C GLU A 99 -3.90 16.09 3.54
N ILE A 100 -4.55 16.30 4.70
CA ILE A 100 -3.83 16.58 5.97
C ILE A 100 -3.14 15.37 6.60
N HIS A 101 -3.44 14.15 6.16
CA HIS A 101 -2.79 12.91 6.62
C HIS A 101 -1.94 12.24 5.52
N GLY A 102 -1.63 12.98 4.46
CA GLY A 102 -0.93 12.45 3.28
C GLY A 102 -1.85 11.63 2.37
N ASN A 103 -1.25 10.84 1.50
CA ASN A 103 -1.94 10.08 0.46
C ASN A 103 -1.23 8.74 0.20
N ILE A 104 -2.00 7.66 0.13
CA ILE A 104 -1.51 6.27 0.08
C ILE A 104 -0.72 5.95 -1.20
N ASN A 105 -0.82 6.79 -2.22
CA ASN A 105 -0.08 6.66 -3.47
C ASN A 105 1.36 7.19 -3.37
N PHE A 106 1.74 7.84 -2.27
CA PHE A 106 3.08 8.38 -2.09
C PHE A 106 3.85 7.62 -1.01
N LYS A 107 5.13 7.41 -1.24
CA LYS A 107 6.09 6.89 -0.27
C LYS A 107 7.22 7.88 -0.10
N ARG A 108 7.93 7.78 1.03
CA ARG A 108 9.18 8.50 1.26
C ARG A 108 10.22 7.59 1.86
N LYS A 109 11.49 7.94 1.65
CA LYS A 109 12.60 7.36 2.40
C LYS A 109 12.47 7.75 3.88
N ILE A 110 12.91 6.89 4.78
CA ILE A 110 12.82 7.12 6.23
C ILE A 110 13.58 8.41 6.63
N ASN A 111 14.67 8.72 5.93
CA ASN A 111 15.53 9.88 6.18
C ASN A 111 15.31 11.03 5.19
N ALA A 112 14.17 11.05 4.50
CA ALA A 112 13.83 12.19 3.64
C ALA A 112 13.62 13.45 4.50
N GLU A 113 14.29 14.53 4.13
CA GLU A 113 14.22 15.82 4.80
C GLU A 113 13.23 16.77 4.11
N TYR A 114 12.97 16.56 2.81
CA TYR A 114 12.11 17.42 2.00
C TYR A 114 10.90 16.69 1.43
N ILE A 115 9.79 17.41 1.28
CA ILE A 115 8.54 16.87 0.70
C ILE A 115 8.70 16.51 -0.80
N THR A 116 9.68 17.11 -1.47
CA THR A 116 10.03 16.78 -2.87
C THR A 116 10.65 15.38 -3.01
N GLU A 117 11.02 14.75 -1.90
CA GLU A 117 11.47 13.36 -1.87
C GLU A 117 10.31 12.36 -1.71
N LEU A 118 9.06 12.83 -1.87
CA LEU A 118 7.92 11.95 -2.07
C LEU A 118 8.01 11.31 -3.45
N GLU A 119 8.12 9.99 -3.45
CA GLU A 119 8.08 9.19 -4.67
C GLU A 119 6.67 8.66 -4.85
N LEU A 120 6.14 8.73 -6.07
CA LEU A 120 4.94 7.98 -6.41
C LEU A 120 5.26 6.50 -6.18
N ALA A 121 4.45 5.86 -5.37
CA ALA A 121 4.60 4.46 -5.10
C ALA A 121 4.08 3.70 -6.32
N ASN A 122 4.98 3.38 -7.26
CA ASN A 122 4.65 2.63 -8.47
C ASN A 122 4.49 1.14 -8.16
N TRP A 123 3.43 0.80 -7.43
CA TRP A 123 3.11 -0.57 -7.06
C TRP A 123 2.67 -1.44 -8.24
N ASN A 124 2.54 -0.86 -9.45
CA ASN A 124 2.32 -1.58 -10.70
C ASN A 124 3.63 -2.09 -11.32
N GLN A 125 4.78 -1.51 -10.96
CA GLN A 125 6.11 -2.04 -11.31
C GLN A 125 6.48 -3.18 -10.36
N VAL A 126 5.71 -4.26 -10.40
CA VAL A 126 6.24 -5.56 -9.99
C VAL A 126 7.07 -6.03 -11.16
N ALA A 127 8.39 -6.15 -10.97
CA ALA A 127 9.30 -6.65 -11.99
C ALA A 127 8.77 -7.97 -12.60
N ASP A 128 9.02 -8.20 -13.88
CA ASP A 128 8.57 -9.43 -14.55
C ASP A 128 9.19 -10.69 -13.94
N THR A 129 10.33 -10.53 -13.26
CA THR A 129 10.96 -11.55 -12.42
C THR A 129 11.25 -11.01 -11.02
N ILE A 130 10.90 -11.77 -9.99
CA ILE A 130 11.22 -11.52 -8.58
C ILE A 130 12.11 -12.66 -8.09
N ILE A 131 13.31 -12.34 -7.60
CA ILE A 131 14.25 -13.34 -7.07
C ILE A 131 14.39 -13.13 -5.55
N PHE A 132 14.03 -14.15 -4.77
CA PHE A 132 14.27 -14.22 -3.34
C PHE A 132 15.54 -15.03 -3.09
N MET A 133 16.58 -14.42 -2.54
CA MET A 133 17.87 -15.10 -2.26
C MET A 133 18.11 -15.16 -0.75
N GLY A 134 18.37 -16.37 -0.22
CA GLY A 134 18.87 -16.54 1.16
C GLY A 134 17.94 -15.98 2.25
N THR A 135 16.63 -16.09 2.09
CA THR A 135 15.64 -15.50 3.01
C THR A 135 14.66 -16.54 3.52
N SER A 136 14.21 -16.40 4.77
CA SER A 136 13.28 -17.32 5.43
C SER A 136 11.82 -17.12 5.04
N ASN A 137 11.50 -16.04 4.32
CA ASN A 137 10.12 -15.62 4.03
C ASN A 137 9.20 -15.64 5.27
N SER A 138 9.74 -15.26 6.42
CA SER A 138 9.02 -15.18 7.70
C SER A 138 8.67 -13.74 8.06
N VAL A 139 8.95 -12.79 7.15
CA VAL A 139 8.70 -11.35 7.33
C VAL A 139 7.64 -10.87 6.34
N GLY A 140 6.76 -9.99 6.80
CA GLY A 140 5.55 -9.58 6.07
C GLY A 140 5.82 -8.95 4.70
N PHE A 141 6.95 -8.27 4.53
CA PHE A 141 7.33 -7.72 3.23
C PHE A 141 7.68 -8.82 2.21
N THR A 142 8.48 -9.82 2.58
CA THR A 142 8.84 -10.92 1.66
C THR A 142 7.63 -11.78 1.34
N TYR A 143 6.76 -12.01 2.35
CA TYR A 143 5.53 -12.77 2.15
C TYR A 143 4.55 -12.01 1.25
N GLY A 144 4.38 -10.71 1.48
CA GLY A 144 3.58 -9.84 0.62
C GLY A 144 4.09 -9.82 -0.81
N ALA A 145 5.40 -9.63 -1.01
CA ALA A 145 6.02 -9.64 -2.34
C ALA A 145 5.82 -10.98 -3.07
N LEU A 146 5.91 -12.10 -2.34
CA LEU A 146 5.67 -13.45 -2.88
C LEU A 146 4.21 -13.60 -3.35
N GLN A 147 3.24 -13.27 -2.49
CA GLN A 147 1.81 -13.36 -2.81
C GLN A 147 1.47 -12.51 -4.04
N VAL A 148 2.04 -11.31 -4.12
CA VAL A 148 1.82 -10.38 -5.24
C VAL A 148 2.45 -10.87 -6.53
N GLY A 149 3.66 -11.41 -6.47
CA GLY A 149 4.33 -12.00 -7.63
C GLY A 149 3.53 -13.18 -8.19
N VAL A 150 3.10 -14.09 -7.33
CA VAL A 150 2.28 -15.26 -7.71
C VAL A 150 0.93 -14.84 -8.27
N HIS A 151 0.22 -13.93 -7.58
CA HIS A 151 -1.11 -13.47 -8.00
C HIS A 151 -1.10 -12.78 -9.37
N ASN A 152 -0.05 -11.99 -9.67
CA ASN A 152 0.08 -11.29 -10.93
C ASN A 152 0.81 -12.10 -12.02
N HIS A 153 0.96 -13.42 -11.83
CA HIS A 153 1.63 -14.32 -12.77
C HIS A 153 3.04 -13.87 -13.18
N LYS A 154 3.78 -13.25 -12.25
CA LYS A 154 5.18 -12.88 -12.46
C LYS A 154 6.07 -14.10 -12.27
N LYS A 155 7.25 -14.11 -12.90
CA LYS A 155 8.25 -15.15 -12.64
C LYS A 155 8.78 -14.96 -11.22
N VAL A 156 8.59 -15.93 -10.33
CA VAL A 156 9.13 -15.88 -8.98
C VAL A 156 10.18 -16.98 -8.83
N VAL A 157 11.39 -16.61 -8.43
CA VAL A 157 12.50 -17.52 -8.21
C VAL A 157 12.95 -17.41 -6.76
N VAL A 158 13.21 -18.53 -6.10
CA VAL A 158 13.73 -18.62 -4.75
C VAL A 158 15.05 -19.38 -4.82
N VAL A 159 16.13 -18.74 -4.39
CA VAL A 159 17.48 -19.30 -4.38
C VAL A 159 17.92 -19.42 -2.94
N ASP A 160 17.93 -20.65 -2.43
CA ASP A 160 18.35 -20.93 -1.05
C ASP A 160 18.72 -22.42 -0.94
N PRO A 161 19.85 -22.81 -0.32
CA PRO A 161 20.20 -24.22 -0.13
C PRO A 161 19.12 -24.99 0.63
N ASN A 162 18.43 -24.32 1.56
CA ASN A 162 17.40 -24.86 2.44
C ASN A 162 16.17 -23.91 2.46
N PRO A 163 15.40 -23.84 1.37
CA PRO A 163 14.34 -22.85 1.21
C PRO A 163 13.21 -23.09 2.23
N ALA A 164 12.71 -22.00 2.81
CA ALA A 164 11.62 -22.06 3.77
C ALA A 164 10.33 -22.66 3.14
N PRO A 165 9.57 -23.49 3.89
CA PRO A 165 8.32 -24.07 3.37
C PRO A 165 7.28 -23.03 2.92
N SER A 166 7.34 -21.81 3.44
CA SER A 166 6.46 -20.69 3.04
C SER A 166 6.65 -20.24 1.59
N PHE A 167 7.69 -20.71 0.90
CA PHE A 167 7.86 -20.50 -0.54
C PHE A 167 7.20 -21.56 -1.41
N ASN A 168 6.61 -22.61 -0.82
CA ASN A 168 5.96 -23.67 -1.56
C ASN A 168 4.61 -23.21 -2.13
N HIS A 169 4.66 -22.48 -3.24
CA HIS A 169 3.51 -21.99 -3.99
C HIS A 169 3.59 -22.46 -5.45
N PRO A 170 2.46 -22.81 -6.08
CA PRO A 170 2.41 -23.08 -7.51
C PRO A 170 2.96 -21.88 -8.31
N GLY A 171 3.88 -22.14 -9.25
CA GLY A 171 4.50 -21.11 -10.09
C GLY A 171 5.74 -20.44 -9.50
N VAL A 172 6.17 -20.83 -8.30
CA VAL A 172 7.47 -20.43 -7.73
C VAL A 172 8.54 -21.43 -8.13
N GLU A 173 9.59 -20.95 -8.78
CA GLU A 173 10.79 -21.71 -9.10
C GLU A 173 11.71 -21.75 -7.87
N ILE A 174 12.11 -22.94 -7.42
CA ILE A 174 13.00 -23.11 -6.26
C ILE A 174 14.33 -23.68 -6.75
N ILE A 175 15.42 -22.97 -6.47
CA ILE A 175 16.79 -23.34 -6.82
C ILE A 175 17.56 -23.56 -5.51
N LYS A 176 17.93 -24.81 -5.26
CA LYS A 176 18.60 -25.23 -4.01
C LYS A 176 20.11 -25.08 -4.09
N GLU A 177 20.59 -23.85 -4.05
CA GLU A 177 22.03 -23.55 -4.06
C GLU A 177 22.36 -22.28 -3.29
N THR A 178 23.65 -22.00 -3.10
CA THR A 178 24.07 -20.76 -2.45
C THR A 178 23.84 -19.57 -3.38
N ALA A 179 23.59 -18.39 -2.79
CA ALA A 179 23.50 -17.15 -3.55
C ALA A 179 24.75 -16.90 -4.43
N THR A 180 25.94 -17.27 -3.92
CA THR A 180 27.22 -17.14 -4.64
C THR A 180 27.25 -18.01 -5.90
N ASP A 181 26.85 -19.28 -5.80
CA ASP A 181 26.86 -20.21 -6.94
C ASP A 181 25.84 -19.80 -8.00
N PHE A 182 24.65 -19.36 -7.58
CA PHE A 182 23.62 -18.85 -8.47
C PHE A 182 24.11 -17.61 -9.21
N CYS A 183 24.64 -16.61 -8.49
CA CYS A 183 25.12 -15.39 -9.12
C CYS A 183 26.24 -15.67 -10.11
N SER A 184 27.20 -16.53 -9.77
CA SER A 184 28.34 -16.86 -10.65
C SER A 184 27.92 -17.57 -11.96
N ARG A 185 26.72 -18.15 -12.01
CA ARG A 185 26.21 -18.88 -13.18
C ARG A 185 25.31 -18.03 -14.09
N TYR A 186 24.54 -17.12 -13.49
CA TYR A 186 23.45 -16.40 -14.18
C TYR A 186 23.68 -14.90 -14.33
N PHE A 187 24.69 -14.34 -13.67
CA PHE A 187 25.11 -12.94 -13.75
C PHE A 187 26.60 -12.83 -14.05
#